data_AF-A0A5N1ISN0-F1
#
_entry.id   AF-A0A5N1ISN0-F1
#
_cell.length_a   1.000
_cell.length_b   1.000
_cell.length_c   1.000
_cell.angle_alpha   90.00
_cell.angle_beta   90.00
_cell.angle_gamma   90.00
#
_symmetry.space_group_name_H-M   'P 1'
#
loop_
_entity.id
_entity.type
_entity.pdbx_description
1 polymer ?
#
loop_
_entity_poly.entity_id
_entity_poly.type
_entity_poly.pdbx_seq_one_letter_code
_entity_poly.pdbx_strand_id
1 'polypeptide(L)'
;MFSSSITDFTNSVERYKLSLMLCSPEKLEQVVSFVQSRNFSVINFGREVSQFIATLTSKKYLDIEVNDFIIKLLEDRKTKINDSINELVVIYNLGILLEPSLGLDPAKLLKEFSKTSCLVIIWENQIDNDSILHWPTQKNKYCLDFSGVQLKNLRYAI
;
A
#
# COMPACT_ATOMS: atom_id res chain seq x y z
N MET A 1 4.61 -10.17 -18.57
CA MET A 1 3.38 -9.37 -18.39
C MET A 1 3.43 -8.55 -17.10
N PHE A 2 3.59 -9.16 -15.92
CA PHE A 2 3.69 -8.40 -14.67
C PHE A 2 4.95 -7.51 -14.59
N SER A 3 6.13 -8.08 -14.89
CA SER A 3 7.39 -7.31 -14.85
C SER A 3 7.39 -6.14 -15.84
N SER A 4 6.86 -6.30 -17.05
CA SER A 4 6.73 -5.22 -18.03
C SER A 4 5.79 -4.12 -17.54
N SER A 5 4.61 -4.47 -17.00
CA SER A 5 3.68 -3.49 -16.45
C SER A 5 4.24 -2.76 -15.22
N ILE A 6 5.05 -3.43 -14.39
CA ILE A 6 5.77 -2.77 -13.29
C ILE A 6 6.84 -1.83 -13.82
N THR A 7 7.65 -2.25 -14.80
CA THR A 7 8.68 -1.38 -15.38
C THR A 7 8.06 -0.11 -15.96
N ASP A 8 6.97 -0.24 -16.73
CA ASP A 8 6.21 0.89 -17.25
C ASP A 8 5.71 1.81 -16.13
N PHE A 9 5.17 1.23 -15.06
CA PHE A 9 4.71 1.98 -13.90
C PHE A 9 5.86 2.72 -13.19
N THR A 10 7.00 2.08 -12.99
CA THR A 10 8.19 2.68 -12.38
C THR A 10 8.86 3.76 -13.21
N ASN A 11 8.55 3.83 -14.51
CA ASN A 11 8.97 4.90 -15.40
C ASN A 11 7.90 5.99 -15.60
N SER A 12 6.78 5.90 -14.89
CA SER A 12 5.71 6.89 -14.99
C SER A 12 6.15 8.26 -14.48
N VAL A 13 5.76 9.31 -15.21
CA VAL A 13 5.92 10.72 -14.86
C VAL A 13 4.65 11.32 -14.24
N GLU A 14 3.65 10.49 -13.94
CA GLU A 14 2.41 10.94 -13.31
C GLU A 14 2.67 11.52 -11.92
N ARG A 15 1.84 12.50 -11.53
CA ARG A 15 1.94 13.14 -10.21
C ARG A 15 1.77 12.14 -9.07
N TYR A 16 0.87 11.18 -9.21
CA TYR A 16 0.61 10.14 -8.24
C TYR A 16 0.88 8.79 -8.89
N LYS A 17 1.83 8.05 -8.34
CA LYS A 17 2.24 6.73 -8.85
C LYS A 17 1.67 5.68 -7.92
N LEU A 18 0.35 5.51 -7.98
CA LEU A 18 -0.39 4.58 -7.15
C LEU A 18 -1.07 3.52 -8.02
N SER A 19 -0.83 2.25 -7.70
CA SER A 19 -1.42 1.11 -8.40
C SER A 19 -2.06 0.14 -7.43
N LEU A 20 -3.05 -0.60 -7.92
CA LEU A 20 -3.69 -1.69 -7.22
C LEU A 20 -3.35 -3.03 -7.87
N MET A 21 -3.20 -4.04 -7.02
CA MET A 21 -3.21 -5.44 -7.43
C MET A 21 -4.38 -6.12 -6.73
N LEU A 22 -5.50 -6.22 -7.45
CA LEU A 22 -6.72 -6.85 -6.94
C LEU A 22 -6.56 -8.37 -6.90
N CYS A 23 -6.87 -8.97 -5.76
CA CYS A 23 -6.95 -10.42 -5.60
C CYS A 23 -8.15 -10.80 -4.73
N SER A 24 -8.44 -12.09 -4.66
CA SER A 24 -9.39 -12.60 -3.66
C SER A 24 -8.64 -12.98 -2.38
N PRO A 25 -9.31 -12.99 -1.21
CA PRO A 25 -8.67 -13.32 0.07
C PRO A 25 -7.90 -14.63 0.06
N GLU A 26 -8.44 -15.66 -0.59
CA GLU A 26 -7.82 -16.98 -0.71
C GLU A 26 -6.56 -17.00 -1.60
N LYS A 27 -6.33 -15.95 -2.41
CA LYS A 27 -5.15 -15.82 -3.27
C LYS A 27 -4.09 -14.87 -2.72
N LEU A 28 -4.35 -14.19 -1.60
CA LEU A 28 -3.45 -13.16 -1.07
C LEU A 28 -2.03 -13.69 -0.86
N GLU A 29 -1.88 -14.84 -0.20
CA GLU A 29 -0.55 -15.44 0.06
C GLU A 29 0.18 -15.81 -1.23
N GLN A 30 -0.54 -16.32 -2.23
CA GLN A 30 0.02 -16.67 -3.53
C GLN A 30 0.51 -15.42 -4.26
N VAL A 31 -0.26 -14.33 -4.22
CA VAL A 31 0.08 -13.04 -4.82
C VAL A 31 1.30 -12.43 -4.14
N VAL A 32 1.33 -12.41 -2.81
CA VAL A 32 2.49 -11.95 -2.02
C VAL A 32 3.74 -12.76 -2.41
N SER A 33 3.63 -14.09 -2.43
CA SER A 33 4.74 -14.97 -2.79
C SER A 33 5.22 -14.74 -4.22
N PHE A 34 4.30 -14.54 -5.17
CA PHE A 34 4.61 -14.21 -6.55
C PHE A 34 5.40 -12.90 -6.65
N VAL A 35 4.97 -11.84 -5.97
CA VAL A 35 5.66 -10.54 -5.98
C VAL A 35 7.05 -10.66 -5.34
N GLN A 36 7.16 -11.38 -4.22
CA GLN A 36 8.44 -11.63 -3.55
C GLN A 36 9.41 -12.44 -4.43
N SER A 37 8.90 -13.43 -5.19
CA SER A 37 9.72 -14.22 -6.13
C SER A 37 10.35 -13.38 -7.26
N ARG A 38 9.85 -12.15 -7.47
CA ARG A 38 10.39 -11.17 -8.42
C ARG A 38 11.39 -10.21 -7.78
N ASN A 39 11.84 -10.50 -6.57
CA ASN A 39 12.75 -9.68 -5.75
C ASN A 39 12.18 -8.30 -5.38
N PHE A 40 10.85 -8.18 -5.29
CA PHE A 40 10.23 -6.96 -4.76
C PHE A 40 9.97 -7.11 -3.27
N SER A 41 10.29 -6.05 -2.51
CA SER A 41 9.92 -5.96 -1.10
C SER A 41 8.40 -5.83 -0.96
N VAL A 42 7.79 -6.72 -0.16
CA VAL A 42 6.36 -6.71 0.14
C VAL A 42 6.16 -6.54 1.64
N ILE A 43 5.48 -5.47 2.04
CA ILE A 43 5.28 -5.08 3.43
C ILE A 43 3.89 -5.52 3.90
N ASN A 44 3.84 -6.33 4.96
CA ASN A 44 2.61 -6.59 5.70
C ASN A 44 2.37 -5.45 6.70
N PHE A 45 1.62 -4.43 6.31
CA PHE A 45 1.42 -3.24 7.13
C PHE A 45 0.78 -3.54 8.47
N GLY A 46 -0.27 -4.37 8.48
CA GLY A 46 -0.92 -4.83 9.69
C GLY A 46 0.07 -5.38 10.70
N ARG A 47 0.98 -6.25 10.26
CA ARG A 47 2.02 -6.83 11.13
C ARG A 47 3.02 -5.79 11.61
N GLU A 48 3.66 -5.06 10.70
CA GLU A 48 4.75 -4.13 11.05
C GLU A 48 4.26 -3.01 11.98
N VAL A 49 3.09 -2.42 11.69
CA VAL A 49 2.50 -1.36 12.51
C VAL A 49 2.03 -1.90 13.85
N SER A 50 1.41 -3.08 13.91
CA SER A 50 1.02 -3.70 15.19
C SER A 50 2.23 -3.95 16.09
N GLN A 51 3.32 -4.45 15.51
CA GLN A 51 4.56 -4.72 16.24
C GLN A 51 5.15 -3.41 16.77
N PHE A 52 5.21 -2.36 15.95
CA PHE A 52 5.68 -1.04 16.40
C PHE A 52 4.83 -0.50 17.56
N ILE A 53 3.50 -0.50 17.44
CA ILE A 53 2.59 -0.03 18.49
C ILE A 53 2.79 -0.80 19.80
N ALA A 54 3.04 -2.11 19.72
CA ALA A 54 3.29 -2.94 20.91
C ALA A 54 4.59 -2.58 21.65
N THR A 55 5.54 -1.90 20.99
CA THR A 55 6.77 -1.41 21.63
C THR A 55 6.63 -0.05 22.32
N LEU A 56 5.54 0.68 22.04
CA LEU A 56 5.33 2.01 22.61
C LEU A 56 4.96 1.91 24.10
N THR A 57 5.72 2.60 24.94
CA THR A 57 5.49 2.64 26.39
C THR A 57 4.36 3.60 26.79
N SER A 58 4.01 4.53 25.89
CA SER A 58 2.94 5.50 26.06
C SER A 58 2.20 5.68 24.75
N LYS A 59 0.90 5.97 24.82
CA LYS A 59 0.06 6.24 23.65
C LYS A 59 -0.26 7.73 23.47
N LYS A 60 0.48 8.61 24.17
CA LYS A 60 0.20 10.05 24.21
C LYS A 60 0.33 10.72 22.84
N TYR A 61 1.24 10.24 21.99
CA TYR A 61 1.50 10.77 20.65
C TYR A 61 1.42 9.64 19.60
N LEU A 62 0.51 8.69 19.83
CA LEU A 62 0.39 7.45 19.06
C LEU A 62 0.22 7.73 17.56
N ASP A 63 -0.57 8.73 17.21
CA ASP A 63 -0.82 9.18 15.84
C ASP A 63 0.47 9.64 15.15
N ILE A 64 1.23 10.53 15.79
CA ILE A 64 2.49 11.07 15.27
C ILE A 64 3.54 9.95 15.17
N GLU A 65 3.71 9.18 16.24
CA GLU A 65 4.70 8.09 16.29
C GLU A 65 4.44 7.03 15.22
N VAL A 66 3.18 6.64 15.02
CA VAL A 66 2.80 5.66 13.99
C VAL A 66 2.93 6.25 12.59
N ASN A 67 2.54 7.52 12.39
CA ASN A 67 2.71 8.18 11.09
C ASN A 67 4.18 8.25 10.68
N ASP A 68 5.06 8.67 11.60
CA ASP A 68 6.51 8.75 11.35
C ASP A 68 7.11 7.37 11.09
N PHE A 69 6.67 6.35 11.86
CA PHE A 69 7.06 4.96 11.63
C PHE A 69 6.65 4.47 10.24
N ILE A 70 5.41 4.73 9.81
CA ILE A 70 4.92 4.30 8.48
C ILE A 70 5.75 4.95 7.36
N ILE A 71 6.00 6.26 7.45
CA ILE A 71 6.81 6.97 6.44
C ILE A 71 8.20 6.35 6.37
N LYS A 72 8.85 6.17 7.52
CA LYS A 72 10.18 5.55 7.59
C LYS A 72 10.17 4.13 7.04
N LEU A 73 9.19 3.31 7.42
CA LEU A 73 9.04 1.93 6.95
C LEU A 73 8.89 1.87 5.42
N LEU A 74 8.12 2.78 4.83
CA LEU A 74 7.96 2.87 3.38
C LEU A 74 9.28 3.27 2.70
N GLU A 75 9.98 4.28 3.23
CA GLU A 75 11.29 4.73 2.73
C GLU A 75 12.35 3.62 2.80
N ASP A 76 12.47 2.93 3.94
CA ASP A 76 13.46 1.88 4.18
C ASP A 76 13.25 0.62 3.31
N ARG A 77 12.04 0.46 2.75
CA ARG A 77 11.63 -0.72 1.99
C ARG A 77 11.47 -0.48 0.50
N LYS A 78 11.85 0.71 0.02
CA LYS A 78 11.95 1.02 -1.41
C LYS A 78 12.88 0.04 -2.12
N THR A 79 12.42 -0.45 -3.26
CA THR A 79 13.19 -1.31 -4.15
C THR A 79 13.41 -0.57 -5.46
N LYS A 80 14.66 -0.32 -5.81
CA LYS A 80 15.00 0.22 -7.14
C LYS A 80 14.94 -0.89 -8.18
N ILE A 81 14.25 -0.64 -9.29
CA ILE A 81 14.24 -1.54 -10.44
C ILE A 81 15.30 -1.04 -11.42
N ASN A 82 16.03 -1.94 -12.06
CA ASN A 82 17.10 -1.55 -12.99
C ASN A 82 16.56 -0.53 -14.02
N ASP A 83 17.31 0.56 -14.15
CA ASP A 83 17.04 1.67 -15.07
C ASP A 83 15.68 2.38 -14.87
N SER A 84 14.98 2.14 -13.75
CA SER A 84 13.73 2.85 -13.44
C SER A 84 13.96 4.24 -12.86
N ILE A 85 13.08 5.18 -13.22
CA ILE A 85 13.10 6.55 -12.70
C ILE A 85 12.67 6.56 -11.23
N ASN A 86 11.65 5.76 -10.88
CA ASN A 86 11.07 5.73 -9.54
C ASN A 86 11.38 4.40 -8.84
N GLU A 87 11.47 4.47 -7.52
CA GLU A 87 11.57 3.30 -6.65
C GLU A 87 10.18 2.72 -6.35
N LEU A 88 10.11 1.41 -6.12
CA LEU A 88 8.87 0.67 -5.90
C LEU A 88 8.74 0.22 -4.44
N VAL A 89 7.53 0.34 -3.90
CA VAL A 89 7.11 -0.31 -2.65
C VAL A 89 5.81 -1.06 -2.88
N VAL A 90 5.71 -2.28 -2.35
CA VAL A 90 4.48 -3.08 -2.39
C VAL A 90 3.97 -3.30 -0.97
N ILE A 91 2.69 -3.04 -0.71
CA ILE A 91 2.08 -3.11 0.62
C ILE A 91 0.77 -3.91 0.59
N TYR A 92 0.42 -4.53 1.71
CA TYR A 92 -0.85 -5.23 1.90
C TYR A 92 -1.27 -5.22 3.37
N ASN A 93 -2.48 -5.70 3.65
CA ASN A 93 -3.05 -5.79 5.01
C ASN A 93 -3.13 -4.42 5.71
N LEU A 94 -3.91 -3.49 5.12
CA LEU A 94 -3.98 -2.09 5.54
C LEU A 94 -5.00 -1.81 6.66
N GLY A 95 -5.69 -2.83 7.16
CA GLY A 95 -6.82 -2.65 8.09
C GLY A 95 -6.46 -1.85 9.35
N ILE A 96 -5.26 -2.09 9.89
CA ILE A 96 -4.78 -1.37 11.08
C ILE A 96 -4.73 0.15 10.90
N LEU A 97 -4.49 0.63 9.67
CA LEU A 97 -4.34 2.06 9.42
C LEU A 97 -5.65 2.84 9.58
N LEU A 98 -6.79 2.15 9.64
CA LEU A 98 -8.11 2.74 9.78
C LEU A 98 -8.65 2.63 11.21
N GLU A 99 -7.87 2.09 12.14
CA GLU A 99 -8.22 2.08 13.56
C GLU A 99 -8.38 3.53 14.05
N PRO A 100 -9.58 3.94 14.52
CA PRO A 100 -9.84 5.32 14.91
C PRO A 100 -8.88 5.85 15.97
N SER A 101 -8.39 4.96 16.84
CA SER A 101 -7.43 5.31 17.89
C SER A 101 -6.08 5.78 17.36
N LEU A 102 -5.75 5.49 16.09
CA LEU A 102 -4.52 5.97 15.47
C LEU A 102 -4.67 7.37 14.88
N GLY A 103 -5.90 7.87 14.68
CA GLY A 103 -6.13 9.22 14.17
C GLY A 103 -5.52 9.51 12.79
N LEU A 104 -5.19 8.48 12.01
CA LEU A 104 -4.52 8.62 10.73
C LEU A 104 -5.48 8.97 9.59
N ASP A 105 -4.95 9.65 8.56
CA ASP A 105 -5.55 9.73 7.24
C ASP A 105 -4.71 8.88 6.26
N PRO A 106 -4.95 7.56 6.20
CA PRO A 106 -4.11 6.66 5.41
C PRO A 106 -4.21 6.92 3.91
N ALA A 107 -5.37 7.33 3.40
CA ALA A 107 -5.52 7.65 1.99
C ALA A 107 -4.63 8.85 1.61
N LYS A 108 -4.65 9.92 2.41
CA LYS A 108 -3.77 11.07 2.20
C LYS A 108 -2.30 10.70 2.34
N LEU A 109 -1.93 9.95 3.37
CA LEU A 109 -0.55 9.49 3.60
C LEU A 109 -0.01 8.76 2.37
N LEU A 110 -0.74 7.74 1.89
CA LEU A 110 -0.33 6.92 0.76
C LEU A 110 -0.32 7.73 -0.55
N LYS A 111 -1.26 8.67 -0.75
CA LYS A 111 -1.23 9.61 -1.88
C LYS A 111 0.03 10.47 -1.86
N GLU A 112 0.36 11.08 -0.73
CA GLU A 112 1.55 11.92 -0.58
C GLU A 112 2.83 11.14 -0.86
N PHE A 113 2.96 9.92 -0.30
CA PHE A 113 4.09 9.04 -0.57
C PHE A 113 4.21 8.68 -2.05
N SER A 114 3.07 8.40 -2.71
CA SER A 114 3.04 8.04 -4.13
C SER A 114 3.48 9.15 -5.10
N LYS A 115 3.71 10.38 -4.61
CA LYS A 115 4.22 11.46 -5.46
C LYS A 115 5.69 11.25 -5.86
N THR A 116 6.48 10.73 -4.93
CA THR A 116 7.94 10.55 -5.13
C THR A 116 8.28 9.11 -5.48
N SER A 117 7.42 8.15 -5.15
CA SER A 117 7.70 6.71 -5.29
C SER A 117 6.52 5.97 -5.89
N CYS A 118 6.78 4.85 -6.55
CA CYS A 118 5.75 3.96 -7.02
C CYS A 118 5.23 3.09 -5.87
N LEU A 119 3.93 3.20 -5.58
CA LEU A 119 3.27 2.43 -4.55
C LEU A 119 2.28 1.44 -5.18
N VAL A 120 2.42 0.17 -4.85
CA VAL A 120 1.47 -0.89 -5.22
C VAL A 120 0.77 -1.41 -3.97
N ILE A 121 -0.55 -1.34 -3.95
CA ILE A 121 -1.37 -1.92 -2.90
C ILE A 121 -1.91 -3.26 -3.40
N ILE A 122 -1.51 -4.36 -2.76
CA ILE A 122 -2.22 -5.64 -2.93
C ILE A 122 -3.50 -5.54 -2.11
N TRP A 123 -4.62 -5.74 -2.78
CA TRP A 123 -5.94 -5.53 -2.20
C TRP A 123 -6.81 -6.77 -2.41
N GLU A 124 -7.17 -7.41 -1.31
CA GLU A 124 -7.97 -8.64 -1.26
C GLU A 124 -9.46 -8.40 -1.01
N ASN A 125 -9.87 -7.14 -0.88
CA ASN A 125 -11.23 -6.75 -0.55
C ASN A 125 -11.93 -6.10 -1.77
N GLN A 126 -13.02 -5.37 -1.53
CA GLN A 126 -13.84 -4.79 -2.58
C GLN A 126 -13.35 -3.39 -2.98
N ILE A 127 -13.69 -3.01 -4.20
CA ILE A 127 -13.43 -1.67 -4.76
C ILE A 127 -14.73 -1.10 -5.32
N ASP A 128 -14.99 0.17 -5.00
CA ASP A 128 -16.06 0.96 -5.58
C ASP A 128 -15.47 2.07 -6.46
N ASN A 129 -16.13 2.36 -7.58
CA ASN A 129 -15.80 3.47 -8.48
C ASN A 129 -14.31 3.57 -8.86
N ASP A 130 -13.64 2.41 -8.97
CA ASP A 130 -12.22 2.24 -9.30
C ASP A 130 -11.21 3.01 -8.40
N SER A 131 -11.67 3.59 -7.29
CA SER A 131 -10.85 4.50 -6.48
C SER A 131 -11.12 4.43 -4.97
N ILE A 132 -12.22 3.80 -4.55
CA ILE A 132 -12.59 3.66 -3.15
C ILE A 132 -12.39 2.20 -2.75
N LEU A 133 -11.48 1.96 -1.81
CA LEU A 133 -11.21 0.63 -1.28
C LEU A 133 -11.98 0.41 0.01
N HIS A 134 -12.75 -0.67 0.11
CA HIS A 134 -13.55 -0.94 1.30
C HIS A 134 -13.55 -2.42 1.69
N TRP A 135 -13.71 -2.65 2.99
CA TRP A 135 -13.92 -4.00 3.52
C TRP A 135 -15.39 -4.38 3.34
N PRO A 136 -15.70 -5.65 2.96
CA PRO A 136 -17.06 -6.07 2.67
C PRO A 136 -18.05 -5.82 3.82
N THR A 137 -17.59 -6.00 5.06
CA THR A 137 -18.41 -5.92 6.27
C THR A 137 -18.54 -4.50 6.85
N GLN A 138 -17.77 -3.53 6.33
CA GLN A 138 -17.63 -2.20 6.93
C GLN A 138 -17.70 -1.06 5.90
N LYS A 139 -18.34 -1.31 4.76
CA LYS A 139 -18.43 -0.40 3.60
C LYS A 139 -18.74 1.08 3.95
N ASN A 140 -19.58 1.32 4.95
CA ASN A 140 -20.02 2.68 5.33
C ASN A 140 -19.23 3.28 6.51
N LYS A 141 -18.24 2.57 7.06
CA LYS A 141 -17.47 3.03 8.24
C LYS A 141 -16.00 3.26 7.93
N TYR A 142 -15.38 2.37 7.17
CA TYR A 142 -13.95 2.41 6.91
C TYR A 142 -13.69 2.17 5.43
N CYS A 143 -13.07 3.16 4.78
CA CYS A 143 -12.64 3.07 3.39
C CYS A 143 -11.34 3.86 3.19
N LEU A 144 -10.59 3.48 2.15
CA LEU A 144 -9.48 4.29 1.63
C LEU A 144 -9.98 5.00 0.37
N ASP A 145 -10.18 6.30 0.48
CA ASP A 145 -10.68 7.11 -0.62
C ASP A 145 -9.52 7.68 -1.47
N PHE A 146 -9.27 7.06 -2.62
CA PHE A 146 -8.31 7.53 -3.60
C PHE A 146 -8.91 8.43 -4.69
N SER A 147 -10.10 8.99 -4.47
CA SER A 147 -10.70 9.98 -5.38
C SER A 147 -9.72 11.09 -5.73
N GLY A 148 -9.72 11.49 -7.01
CA GLY A 148 -8.76 12.43 -7.58
C GLY A 148 -7.41 11.84 -7.97
N VAL A 149 -7.20 10.53 -7.77
CA VAL A 149 -6.03 9.78 -8.24
C VAL A 149 -6.48 8.66 -9.17
N GLN A 150 -5.82 8.54 -10.32
CA GLN A 150 -6.08 7.43 -11.24
C GLN A 150 -5.34 6.19 -10.73
N LEU A 151 -6.08 5.25 -10.14
CA LEU A 151 -5.52 3.97 -9.72
C LEU A 151 -5.29 3.07 -10.94
N LYS A 152 -4.03 2.66 -11.16
CA LYS A 152 -3.70 1.68 -12.20
C LYS A 152 -3.91 0.27 -11.69
N ASN A 153 -4.67 -0.54 -12.41
CA ASN A 153 -4.85 -1.95 -12.09
C ASN A 153 -3.70 -2.77 -12.68
N LEU A 154 -2.80 -3.25 -11.82
CA LEU A 154 -1.74 -4.19 -12.19
C LEU A 154 -2.29 -5.60 -12.17
N ARG A 155 -2.18 -6.29 -13.31
CA ARG A 155 -2.56 -7.69 -13.44
C ARG A 155 -1.35 -8.58 -13.15
N TYR A 156 -1.55 -9.63 -12.39
CA TYR A 156 -0.64 -10.76 -12.29
C TYR A 156 -1.23 -11.92 -13.10
N ALA A 157 -0.37 -12.60 -13.86
CA ALA A 157 -0.74 -13.84 -14.53
C ALA A 157 -0.20 -14.98 -13.66
N ILE A 158 -1.11 -15.79 -13.12
CA ILE A 158 -0.78 -17.13 -12.59
C ILE A 158 -1.01 -18.11 -13.72
#